data_AF-A0A0A0CX89-F1
#
_entry.id   AF-A0A0A0CX89-F1
#
_cell.length_a   1.000
_cell.length_b   1.000
_cell.length_c   1.000
_cell.angle_alpha   90.00
_cell.angle_beta   90.00
_cell.angle_gamma   90.00
#
_symmetry.space_group_name_H-M   'P 1'
#
loop_
_entity.id
_entity.type
_entity.pdbx_description
1 polymer ?
#
loop_
_entity_poly.entity_id
_entity_poly.type
_entity_poly.pdbx_seq_one_letter_code
_entity_poly.pdbx_strand_id
1 'polypeptide(L)' 'MLPKTLLDHAGAKLEPAFLSESILVLIDMQREYSDGGLALPGVGPAVEAAAAL' A
#
# COMPACT_ATOMS: atom_id res chain seq x y z
N MET A 1 -18.22 20.02 -6.93
CA MET A 1 -17.02 19.55 -7.66
C MET A 1 -16.20 18.72 -6.69
N LEU A 2 -15.78 17.50 -7.05
CA LEU A 2 -14.89 16.71 -6.18
C LEU A 2 -13.47 17.32 -6.19
N PRO A 3 -12.73 17.28 -5.07
CA PRO A 3 -11.34 17.72 -5.03
C PRO A 3 -10.49 16.97 -6.07
N LYS A 4 -9.60 17.70 -6.74
CA LYS A 4 -8.60 17.14 -7.65
C LYS A 4 -7.28 16.96 -6.92
N THR A 5 -6.53 15.92 -7.25
CA THR A 5 -5.15 15.74 -6.80
C THR A 5 -4.21 16.69 -7.56
N LEU A 6 -3.00 16.91 -7.04
CA LEU A 6 -1.99 17.69 -7.78
C LEU A 6 -1.66 17.07 -9.14
N LEU A 7 -1.75 15.75 -9.25
CA LEU A 7 -1.50 14.99 -10.48
C LEU A 7 -2.62 15.18 -11.49
N ASP A 8 -3.87 15.24 -11.03
CA ASP A 8 -5.03 15.60 -11.87
C ASP A 8 -4.90 17.03 -12.42
N HIS A 9 -4.37 17.95 -11.62
CA HIS A 9 -4.08 19.32 -12.07
C HIS A 9 -2.92 19.39 -13.07
N ALA A 10 -1.92 18.53 -12.90
CA ALA A 10 -0.76 18.42 -13.80
C ALA A 10 -1.07 17.65 -15.10
N GLY A 11 -2.25 17.03 -15.22
CA GLY A 11 -2.59 16.18 -16.37
C GLY A 11 -1.76 14.89 -16.43
N ALA A 12 -1.24 14.42 -15.29
CA ALA A 12 -0.44 13.21 -15.25
C ALA A 12 -1.30 11.97 -15.53
N LYS A 13 -0.83 11.09 -16.42
CA LYS A 13 -1.46 9.79 -16.68
C LYS A 13 -0.78 8.72 -15.83
N LEU A 14 -1.33 8.45 -14.67
CA LEU A 14 -0.86 7.37 -13.80
C LEU A 14 -1.72 6.14 -14.00
N GLU A 15 -1.14 5.09 -14.57
CA GLU A 15 -1.73 3.76 -14.62
C GLU A 15 -1.10 2.92 -13.49
N PRO A 16 -1.88 2.13 -12.72
CA PRO A 16 -1.33 1.20 -11.75
C PRO A 16 -0.39 0.19 -12.40
N ALA A 17 0.65 -0.23 -11.69
CA ALA A 17 1.57 -1.24 -12.18
C ALA A 17 0.89 -2.62 -12.30
N PHE A 18 1.19 -3.36 -13.37
CA PHE A 18 0.80 -4.76 -13.48
C PHE A 18 1.71 -5.63 -12.61
N LEU A 19 1.12 -6.49 -11.78
CA LEU A 19 1.89 -7.37 -10.88
C LEU A 19 2.85 -8.30 -11.65
N SER A 20 2.44 -8.76 -12.83
CA SER A 20 3.26 -9.63 -13.70
C SER A 20 4.47 -8.94 -14.33
N GLU A 21 4.54 -7.61 -14.29
CA GLU A 21 5.57 -6.80 -14.96
C GLU A 21 6.34 -5.92 -13.95
N SER A 22 6.19 -6.18 -12.65
CA SER A 22 6.74 -5.34 -11.60
C SER A 22 7.43 -6.15 -10.50
N ILE A 23 8.10 -5.43 -9.60
CA ILE A 23 8.74 -5.98 -8.41
C ILE A 23 7.83 -5.65 -7.22
N LEU A 24 7.48 -6.66 -6.42
CA LEU A 24 6.77 -6.46 -5.17
C LEU A 24 7.75 -6.01 -4.08
N VAL A 25 7.43 -4.88 -3.43
CA VAL A 25 8.17 -4.37 -2.28
C VAL A 25 7.24 -4.38 -1.07
N LEU A 26 7.52 -5.25 -0.10
CA LEU A 26 6.84 -5.29 1.20
C LEU A 26 7.67 -4.50 2.21
N ILE A 27 7.16 -3.35 2.64
CA ILE A 27 7.88 -2.43 3.53
C ILE A 27 7.55 -2.78 4.98
N ASP A 28 8.60 -3.02 5.76
CA ASP A 28 8.57 -3.25 7.21
C ASP A 28 7.45 -4.18 7.68
N MET A 29 7.26 -5.31 6.98
CA MET A 29 6.28 -6.35 7.34
C MET A 29 6.79 -7.20 8.52
N GLN A 30 7.07 -6.53 9.63
CA GLN A 30 7.68 -7.09 10.82
C GLN A 30 6.63 -7.31 11.92
N ARG A 31 6.91 -8.23 12.84
CA ARG A 31 6.04 -8.49 14.00
C ARG A 31 5.94 -7.35 15.00
N GLU A 32 6.86 -6.38 14.93
CA GLU A 32 6.84 -5.20 15.78
C GLU A 32 5.51 -4.43 15.67
N TYR A 33 4.89 -4.49 14.48
CA TYR A 33 3.60 -3.86 14.21
C TYR A 33 2.38 -4.74 14.49
N SER A 34 2.56 -6.03 14.82
CA SER A 34 1.49 -6.92 15.24
C SER A 34 1.36 -7.02 16.74
N ASP A 35 2.37 -7.60 17.38
CA ASP A 35 2.38 -8.00 18.78
C ASP A 35 3.62 -7.49 19.52
N GLY A 36 4.42 -6.64 18.86
CA GLY A 36 5.52 -5.92 19.46
C GLY A 36 5.11 -4.63 20.17
N GLY A 37 6.11 -3.79 20.45
CA GLY A 37 5.95 -2.55 21.21
C GLY A 37 5.25 -1.43 20.43
N LEU A 38 5.17 -1.53 19.10
CA LEU A 38 4.57 -0.55 18.20
C LEU A 38 3.39 -1.11 17.40
N ALA A 39 2.51 -1.88 18.06
CA ALA A 39 1.35 -2.48 17.41
C ALA A 39 0.51 -1.44 16.64
N LEU A 40 0.26 -1.70 15.35
CA LEU A 40 -0.49 -0.83 14.47
C LEU A 40 -1.95 -1.28 14.34
N PRO A 41 -2.92 -0.34 14.35
CA PRO A 41 -4.31 -0.68 14.11
C PRO A 41 -4.49 -1.20 12.69
N GLY A 42 -5.23 -2.30 12.53
CA GLY A 42 -5.53 -2.89 11.22
C GLY A 42 -4.40 -3.67 10.56
N VAL A 43 -3.30 -3.94 11.29
CA VAL A 43 -2.17 -4.73 10.77
C VAL A 43 -2.56 -6.14 10.33
N GLY A 44 -3.47 -6.81 11.04
CA GLY A 44 -3.94 -8.16 10.70
C GLY A 44 -4.55 -8.22 9.30
N PRO A 45 -5.64 -7.47 9.03
CA PRO A 45 -6.22 -7.38 7.68
C PRO A 45 -5.23 -6.94 6.59
N ALA A 46 -4.28 -6.06 6.92
CA ALA A 46 -3.24 -5.64 5.97
C ALA A 46 -2.28 -6.78 5.60
N VAL A 47 -1.88 -7.59 6.58
CA VAL A 47 -1.03 -8.77 6.38
C VAL A 47 -1.75 -9.83 5.53
N GLU A 48 -3.03 -10.09 5.80
CA GLU A 48 -3.83 -11.03 5.01
C GLU A 48 -3.97 -10.58 3.55
N ALA A 49 -4.19 -9.27 3.31
CA ALA A 49 -4.25 -8.72 1.96
C ALA A 49 -2.92 -8.86 1.22
N ALA A 50 -1.79 -8.63 1.89
CA ALA A 50 -0.46 -8.79 1.30
C ALA A 50 -0.15 -10.25 0.97
N ALA A 51 -0.59 -11.20 1.80
CA ALA A 51 -0.40 -12.63 1.58
C ALA A 51 -1.19 -13.18 0.37
N ALA A 52 -2.20 -12.43 -0.10
CA ALA A 52 -3.04 -12.81 -1.24
C ALA A 52 -2.56 -12.28 -2.61
N LEU A 53 -1.45 -11.52 -2.64
CA LEU A 53 -0.80 -11.00 -3.86
C LEU A 53 0.09 -12.06 -4.52
#